data_AF-D1JEV9-F1
#
_entry.id   AF-D1JEV9-F1
#
_cell.length_a   1.000
_cell.length_b   1.000
_cell.length_c   1.000
_cell.angle_alpha   90.00
_cell.angle_beta   90.00
_cell.angle_gamma   90.00
#
_symmetry.space_group_name_H-M   'P 1'
#
loop_
_entity.id
_entity.type
_entity.pdbx_description
1 polymer ?
#
loop_
_entity_poly.entity_id
_entity_poly.type
_entity_poly.pdbx_seq_one_letter_code
_entity_poly.pdbx_strand_id
1 'polypeptide(L)'
;MKFDCPVCNKLGCSAYDSKEKEWRPLDFFQQKAFQHCRVPRASCDECGIHQIKIPWARETSGFTLLLDALIMSMAQSMQISEIADMIGEHDTRVWRVVKYYVEDARSREDFSNVSIIGIDETSSAKAHKFTLVMDFATSKAIHVCRGKDALTLSTFKEDHYDIPSIESLKVPTTHMK
;
A
#
# COMPACT_ATOMS: atom_id res chain seq x y z
N MET A 1 -18.12 10.90 -28.30
CA MET A 1 -18.11 10.06 -27.07
C MET A 1 -17.88 10.98 -25.88
N LYS A 2 -18.56 10.72 -24.75
CA LYS A 2 -18.44 11.54 -23.52
C LYS A 2 -18.02 10.64 -22.35
N PHE A 3 -17.27 11.21 -21.42
CA PHE A 3 -16.71 10.53 -20.26
C PHE A 3 -16.79 11.40 -19.01
N ASP A 4 -16.64 10.78 -17.85
CA ASP A 4 -16.55 11.49 -16.58
C ASP A 4 -15.09 11.83 -16.27
N CYS A 5 -14.85 13.03 -15.73
CA CYS A 5 -13.51 13.44 -15.32
C CYS A 5 -13.03 12.58 -14.15
N PRO A 6 -11.86 11.91 -14.23
CA PRO A 6 -11.37 11.01 -13.18
C PRO A 6 -10.93 11.75 -11.90
N VAL A 7 -10.71 13.07 -11.97
CA VAL A 7 -10.25 13.92 -10.85
C VAL A 7 -11.42 14.54 -10.10
N CYS A 8 -12.27 15.31 -10.79
CA CYS A 8 -13.39 16.05 -10.17
C CYS A 8 -14.77 15.39 -10.35
N ASN A 9 -14.86 14.24 -11.05
CA ASN A 9 -16.12 13.54 -11.38
C ASN A 9 -17.14 14.36 -12.20
N LYS A 10 -16.72 15.45 -12.85
CA LYS A 10 -17.56 16.20 -13.78
C LYS A 10 -18.03 15.29 -14.91
N LEU A 11 -19.34 15.26 -15.12
CA LEU A 11 -19.97 14.41 -16.12
C LEU A 11 -19.85 15.03 -17.52
N GLY A 12 -19.78 14.17 -18.54
CA GLY A 12 -20.01 14.59 -19.91
C GLY A 12 -18.83 15.32 -20.58
N CYS A 13 -17.61 15.18 -20.05
CA CYS A 13 -16.39 15.67 -20.69
C CYS A 13 -16.20 15.04 -22.07
N SER A 14 -15.74 15.83 -23.04
CA SER A 14 -15.49 15.35 -24.39
C SER A 14 -14.28 14.41 -24.42
N ALA A 15 -14.33 13.39 -25.28
CA ALA A 15 -13.15 12.60 -25.61
C ALA A 15 -12.09 13.48 -26.28
N TYR A 16 -10.85 13.46 -25.77
CA TYR A 16 -9.70 14.12 -26.37
C TYR A 16 -9.01 13.20 -27.38
N ASP A 17 -8.45 12.09 -26.90
CA ASP A 17 -7.83 11.04 -27.71
C ASP A 17 -7.87 9.69 -26.95
N SER A 18 -7.10 8.70 -27.42
CA SER A 18 -6.91 7.43 -26.72
C SER A 18 -5.45 7.01 -26.72
N LYS A 19 -4.99 6.37 -25.64
CA LYS A 19 -3.66 5.77 -25.54
C LYS A 19 -3.75 4.24 -25.49
N GLU A 20 -2.90 3.57 -26.24
CA GLU A 20 -2.71 2.13 -26.11
C GLU A 20 -1.98 1.81 -24.82
N LYS A 21 -2.49 0.81 -24.10
CA LYS A 21 -1.94 0.34 -22.84
C LYS A 21 -2.07 -1.17 -22.77
N GLU A 22 -1.19 -1.73 -21.95
CA GLU A 22 -1.10 -3.14 -21.69
C GLU A 22 -1.14 -3.37 -20.17
N TRP A 23 -1.84 -4.42 -19.75
CA TRP A 23 -1.80 -4.93 -18.39
C TRP A 23 -1.50 -6.41 -18.40
N ARG A 24 -0.88 -6.86 -17.31
CA ARG A 24 -0.70 -8.25 -16.98
C ARG A 24 -1.89 -8.72 -16.11
N PRO A 25 -2.83 -9.50 -16.66
CA PRO A 25 -3.83 -10.23 -15.89
C PRO A 25 -3.20 -11.45 -15.20
N LEU A 26 -4.03 -12.24 -14.52
CA LEU A 26 -3.68 -13.62 -14.17
C LEU A 26 -3.28 -14.43 -15.41
N ASP A 27 -2.56 -15.52 -15.20
CA ASP A 27 -2.27 -16.46 -16.27
C ASP A 27 -3.54 -17.04 -16.86
N PHE A 28 -3.53 -17.15 -18.19
CA PHE A 28 -4.60 -17.76 -18.94
C PHE A 28 -4.12 -19.13 -19.41
N PHE A 29 -4.74 -20.21 -18.92
CA PHE A 29 -4.31 -21.57 -19.18
C PHE A 29 -2.82 -21.83 -18.85
N GLN A 30 -2.35 -21.34 -17.71
CA GLN A 30 -0.95 -21.45 -17.27
C GLN A 30 0.07 -20.79 -18.22
N GLN A 31 -0.41 -19.94 -19.14
CA GLN A 31 0.42 -19.14 -20.02
C GLN A 31 0.32 -17.68 -19.61
N LYS A 32 1.46 -16.98 -19.67
CA LYS A 32 1.51 -15.55 -19.45
C LYS A 32 0.65 -14.85 -20.49
N ALA A 33 -0.28 -14.02 -20.01
CA ALA A 33 -1.21 -13.27 -20.85
C ALA A 33 -1.02 -11.77 -20.68
N PHE A 34 -1.42 -11.01 -21.70
CA PHE A 34 -1.40 -9.56 -21.72
C PHE A 34 -2.72 -9.02 -22.27
N GLN A 35 -3.34 -8.10 -21.52
CA GLN A 35 -4.55 -7.42 -21.93
C GLN A 35 -4.17 -6.10 -22.58
N HIS A 36 -4.45 -5.95 -23.87
CA HIS A 36 -4.24 -4.71 -24.61
C HIS A 36 -5.56 -3.94 -24.72
N CYS A 37 -5.55 -2.64 -24.42
CA CYS A 37 -6.72 -1.78 -24.61
C CYS A 37 -6.30 -0.36 -24.96
N ARG A 38 -7.11 0.29 -25.81
CA ARG A 38 -7.06 1.74 -26.04
C ARG A 38 -7.89 2.44 -24.98
N VAL A 39 -7.24 3.15 -24.07
CA VAL A 39 -7.92 3.89 -23.01
C VAL A 39 -8.14 5.34 -23.43
N PRO A 40 -9.39 5.82 -23.45
CA PRO A 40 -9.70 7.21 -23.73
C PRO A 40 -9.10 8.18 -22.70
N ARG A 41 -8.77 9.39 -23.16
CA ARG A 41 -8.52 10.54 -22.31
C ARG A 41 -9.65 11.56 -22.49
N ALA A 42 -10.20 12.04 -21.39
CA ALA A 42 -11.25 13.05 -21.36
C ALA A 42 -10.65 14.45 -21.22
N SER A 43 -11.19 15.42 -21.96
CA SER A 43 -10.86 16.84 -21.82
C SER A 43 -11.80 17.47 -20.80
N CYS A 44 -11.29 17.76 -19.61
CA CYS A 44 -11.99 18.55 -18.60
C CYS A 44 -11.51 20.00 -18.68
N ASP A 45 -12.45 20.94 -18.67
CA ASP A 45 -12.19 22.38 -18.62
C ASP A 45 -11.56 22.84 -17.30
N GLU A 46 -11.81 22.13 -16.20
CA GLU A 46 -11.27 22.46 -14.88
C GLU A 46 -9.95 21.72 -14.58
N CYS A 47 -9.87 20.42 -14.91
CA CYS A 47 -8.71 19.59 -14.54
C CYS A 47 -7.71 19.40 -15.69
N GLY A 48 -8.08 19.74 -16.93
CA GLY A 48 -7.29 19.42 -18.13
C GLY A 48 -7.57 18.02 -18.69
N ILE A 49 -6.59 17.47 -19.41
CA ILE A 49 -6.73 16.20 -20.12
C ILE A 49 -6.26 15.03 -19.25
N HIS A 50 -7.18 14.13 -18.90
CA HIS A 50 -6.90 12.98 -18.03
C HIS A 50 -7.38 11.66 -18.63
N GLN A 51 -6.66 10.58 -18.34
CA GLN A 51 -7.07 9.25 -18.74
C GLN A 51 -8.27 8.79 -17.89
N ILE A 52 -9.31 8.24 -18.52
CA ILE A 52 -10.46 7.74 -17.77
C ILE A 52 -10.05 6.60 -16.82
N LYS A 53 -10.78 6.47 -15.71
CA LYS A 53 -10.71 5.30 -14.85
C LYS A 53 -11.26 4.08 -15.60
N ILE A 54 -10.59 2.95 -15.43
CA ILE A 54 -10.99 1.66 -16.01
C ILE A 54 -11.28 0.68 -14.88
N PRO A 55 -12.25 -0.23 -15.05
CA PRO A 55 -12.72 -1.07 -13.94
C PRO A 55 -11.77 -2.22 -13.58
N TRP A 56 -10.74 -2.50 -14.38
CA TRP A 56 -9.85 -3.66 -14.18
C TRP A 56 -8.43 -3.33 -13.77
N ALA A 57 -8.04 -2.04 -13.66
CA ALA A 57 -6.69 -1.68 -13.22
C ALA A 57 -6.67 -0.33 -12.50
N ARG A 58 -5.74 -0.21 -11.54
CA ARG A 58 -5.44 1.07 -10.91
C ARG A 58 -4.75 2.02 -11.89
N GLU A 59 -4.81 3.30 -11.57
CA GLU A 59 -4.03 4.30 -12.29
C GLU A 59 -2.54 3.97 -12.21
N THR A 60 -1.80 4.15 -13.32
CA THR A 60 -0.38 3.81 -13.50
C THR A 60 0.02 2.34 -13.35
N SER A 61 -0.85 1.46 -12.85
CA SER A 61 -0.52 0.04 -12.72
C SER A 61 -0.45 -0.64 -14.08
N GLY A 62 0.56 -1.50 -14.25
CA GLY A 62 0.67 -2.44 -15.38
C GLY A 62 0.08 -3.81 -15.05
N PHE A 63 -0.54 -3.98 -13.88
CA PHE A 63 -1.25 -5.19 -13.46
C PHE A 63 -2.75 -4.93 -13.41
N THR A 64 -3.54 -5.99 -13.57
CA THR A 64 -4.99 -5.93 -13.30
C THR A 64 -5.27 -5.99 -11.80
N LEU A 65 -6.42 -5.47 -11.38
CA LEU A 65 -6.90 -5.55 -9.99
C LEU A 65 -6.97 -6.98 -9.46
N LEU A 66 -7.27 -7.95 -10.33
CA LEU A 66 -7.34 -9.36 -9.94
C LEU A 66 -5.95 -9.93 -9.64
N LEU A 67 -4.94 -9.58 -10.43
CA LEU A 67 -3.56 -9.97 -10.14
C LEU A 67 -3.04 -9.26 -8.88
N ASP A 68 -3.38 -7.98 -8.70
CA ASP A 68 -3.07 -7.24 -7.47
C ASP A 68 -3.65 -7.95 -6.23
N ALA A 69 -4.90 -8.38 -6.28
CA ALA A 69 -5.55 -9.11 -5.19
C ALA A 69 -4.87 -10.46 -4.90
N LEU A 70 -4.47 -11.21 -5.94
CA LEU A 70 -3.72 -12.45 -5.76
C LEU A 70 -2.36 -12.19 -5.09
N ILE A 71 -1.62 -11.17 -5.54
CA ILE A 71 -0.35 -10.75 -4.95
C ILE A 71 -0.53 -10.44 -3.45
N MET A 72 -1.54 -9.62 -3.11
CA MET A 72 -1.82 -9.26 -1.71
C MET A 72 -2.21 -10.46 -0.86
N SER A 73 -2.91 -11.45 -1.42
CA SER A 73 -3.25 -12.68 -0.71
C SER A 73 -2.01 -13.54 -0.43
N MET A 74 -1.09 -13.66 -1.39
CA MET A 74 0.14 -14.45 -1.21
C MET A 74 1.14 -13.73 -0.27
N ALA A 75 1.22 -12.41 -0.34
CA ALA A 75 2.14 -11.60 0.47
C ALA A 75 1.91 -11.69 1.98
N GLN A 76 0.76 -12.21 2.42
CA GLN A 76 0.47 -12.45 3.84
C GLN A 76 1.29 -13.61 4.44
N SER A 77 1.74 -14.55 3.60
CA SER A 77 2.37 -15.79 4.08
C SER A 77 3.62 -16.20 3.31
N MET A 78 3.96 -15.51 2.21
CA MET A 78 5.08 -15.86 1.33
C MET A 78 6.06 -14.72 1.15
N GLN A 79 7.31 -15.04 0.81
CA GLN A 79 8.30 -14.03 0.48
C GLN A 79 7.98 -13.40 -0.88
N ILE A 80 8.23 -12.10 -1.02
CA ILE A 80 7.93 -11.36 -2.27
C ILE A 80 8.70 -11.93 -3.48
N SER A 81 9.91 -12.45 -3.27
CA SER A 81 10.69 -13.13 -4.31
C SER A 81 10.00 -14.40 -4.81
N GLU A 82 9.48 -15.24 -3.90
CA GLU A 82 8.76 -16.48 -4.27
C GLU A 82 7.47 -16.18 -5.02
N ILE A 83 6.76 -15.12 -4.60
CA ILE A 83 5.57 -14.62 -5.29
C ILE A 83 5.91 -14.19 -6.71
N ALA A 84 6.99 -13.42 -6.87
CA ALA A 84 7.47 -12.94 -8.14
C ALA A 84 7.82 -14.10 -9.09
N ASP A 85 8.52 -15.12 -8.58
CA ASP A 85 8.86 -16.33 -9.33
C ASP A 85 7.61 -17.10 -9.77
N MET A 86 6.62 -17.29 -8.88
CA MET A 86 5.38 -18.00 -9.20
C MET A 86 4.54 -17.33 -10.30
N ILE A 87 4.49 -15.99 -10.32
CA ILE A 87 3.74 -15.25 -11.36
C ILE A 87 4.62 -14.88 -12.59
N GLY A 88 5.89 -15.26 -12.54
CA GLY A 88 6.90 -14.98 -13.56
C GLY A 88 7.21 -13.49 -13.75
N GLU A 89 7.15 -12.68 -12.69
CA GLU A 89 7.40 -11.23 -12.74
C GLU A 89 8.64 -10.84 -11.92
N HIS A 90 9.09 -9.59 -12.08
CA HIS A 90 10.13 -9.06 -11.20
C HIS A 90 9.54 -8.66 -9.84
N ASP A 91 10.26 -9.00 -8.77
CA ASP A 91 9.94 -8.66 -7.39
C ASP A 91 9.67 -7.17 -7.16
N THR A 92 10.40 -6.29 -7.84
CA THR A 92 10.20 -4.84 -7.81
C THR A 92 8.80 -4.42 -8.23
N ARG A 93 8.16 -5.14 -9.16
CA ARG A 93 6.77 -4.89 -9.56
C ARG A 93 5.80 -5.33 -8.48
N VAL A 94 6.04 -6.50 -7.87
CA VAL A 94 5.24 -7.04 -6.76
C VAL A 94 5.31 -6.10 -5.56
N TRP A 95 6.49 -5.60 -5.22
CA TRP A 95 6.67 -4.60 -4.16
C TRP A 95 5.87 -3.32 -4.38
N ARG A 96 5.72 -2.84 -5.63
CA ARG A 96 4.89 -1.66 -5.93
C ARG A 96 3.41 -1.91 -5.62
N VAL A 97 2.92 -3.13 -5.81
CA VAL A 97 1.55 -3.52 -5.43
C VAL A 97 1.41 -3.50 -3.91
N VAL A 98 2.30 -4.21 -3.21
CA VAL A 98 2.26 -4.32 -1.75
C VAL A 98 2.34 -2.95 -1.10
N LYS A 99 3.31 -2.12 -1.50
CA LYS A 99 3.47 -0.76 -0.97
C LYS A 99 2.22 0.08 -1.15
N TYR A 100 1.64 0.08 -2.35
CA TYR A 100 0.42 0.84 -2.62
C TYR A 100 -0.72 0.47 -1.66
N TYR A 101 -1.01 -0.83 -1.48
CA TYR A 101 -2.11 -1.24 -0.62
C TYR A 101 -1.81 -1.10 0.87
N VAL A 102 -0.55 -1.26 1.29
CA VAL A 102 -0.13 -1.00 2.67
C VAL A 102 -0.23 0.48 3.01
N GLU A 103 0.23 1.37 2.12
CA GLU A 103 0.13 2.82 2.28
C GLU A 103 -1.34 3.28 2.30
N ASP A 104 -2.16 2.77 1.38
CA ASP A 104 -3.61 3.05 1.33
C ASP A 104 -4.33 2.56 2.60
N ALA A 105 -4.06 1.34 3.06
CA ALA A 105 -4.62 0.83 4.30
C ALA A 105 -4.18 1.66 5.52
N ARG A 106 -2.89 1.99 5.60
CA ARG A 106 -2.32 2.79 6.67
C ARG A 106 -2.88 4.21 6.71
N SER A 107 -3.16 4.82 5.55
CA SER A 107 -3.78 6.16 5.46
C SER A 107 -5.20 6.23 6.02
N ARG A 108 -5.86 5.07 6.18
CA ARG A 108 -7.23 4.95 6.74
C ARG A 108 -7.25 4.47 8.19
N GLU A 109 -6.10 4.12 8.76
CA GLU A 109 -6.03 3.72 10.16
C GLU A 109 -6.16 4.95 11.06
N ASP A 110 -6.91 4.79 12.14
CA ASP A 110 -7.11 5.80 13.17
C ASP A 110 -6.60 5.24 14.51
N PHE A 111 -5.61 5.91 15.08
CA PHE A 111 -4.97 5.53 16.34
C PHE A 111 -5.40 6.42 17.52
N SER A 112 -6.42 7.27 17.36
CA SER A 112 -6.92 8.19 18.40
C SER A 112 -7.36 7.49 19.70
N ASN A 113 -7.78 6.22 19.61
CA ASN A 113 -8.23 5.42 20.75
C ASN A 113 -7.13 4.58 21.41
N VAL A 114 -5.87 4.69 20.95
CA VAL A 114 -4.75 3.96 21.55
C VAL A 114 -4.46 4.55 22.94
N SER A 115 -4.48 3.69 23.96
CA SER A 115 -4.29 4.09 25.38
C SER A 115 -3.09 3.43 26.05
N ILE A 116 -2.72 2.23 25.59
CA ILE A 116 -1.59 1.46 26.11
C ILE A 116 -0.79 0.96 24.92
N ILE A 117 0.49 1.31 24.88
CA ILE A 117 1.41 0.83 23.86
C ILE A 117 2.36 -0.21 24.45
N GLY A 118 2.58 -1.29 23.71
CA GLY A 118 3.67 -2.21 23.92
C GLY A 118 4.84 -1.82 23.03
N ILE A 119 6.04 -1.77 23.58
CA ILE A 119 7.28 -1.57 22.82
C ILE A 119 8.09 -2.85 22.94
N ASP A 120 8.38 -3.48 21.81
CA ASP A 120 9.19 -4.69 21.73
C ASP A 120 10.40 -4.49 20.81
N GLU A 121 11.50 -5.16 21.13
CA GLU A 121 12.70 -5.18 20.29
C GLU A 121 12.79 -6.54 19.58
N THR A 122 12.70 -6.54 18.25
CA THR A 122 12.90 -7.74 17.45
C THR A 122 14.16 -7.63 16.60
N SER A 123 14.81 -8.76 16.34
CA SER A 123 15.97 -8.82 15.45
C SER A 123 15.65 -9.63 14.19
N SER A 124 15.94 -9.08 13.01
CA SER A 124 15.87 -9.82 11.75
C SER A 124 17.27 -10.02 11.16
N ALA A 125 17.59 -11.29 10.84
CA ALA A 125 18.93 -11.75 10.46
C ALA A 125 20.05 -11.31 11.44
N LYS A 126 21.29 -11.72 11.18
CA LYS A 126 22.44 -11.41 12.06
C LYS A 126 22.90 -9.95 11.89
N ALA A 127 22.09 -8.96 12.28
CA ALA A 127 22.54 -7.61 12.70
C ALA A 127 21.40 -6.56 12.78
N HIS A 128 20.22 -6.78 12.20
CA HIS A 128 19.21 -5.73 12.17
C HIS A 128 18.30 -5.81 13.38
N LYS A 129 18.33 -4.77 14.20
CA LYS A 129 17.40 -4.58 15.32
C LYS A 129 16.29 -3.64 14.90
N PHE A 130 15.07 -4.00 15.25
CA PHE A 130 13.86 -3.23 15.01
C PHE A 130 13.14 -3.01 16.32
N THR A 131 12.58 -1.82 16.47
CA THR A 131 11.65 -1.53 17.55
C THR A 131 10.24 -1.53 16.97
N LEU A 132 9.39 -2.37 17.57
CA LEU A 132 7.98 -2.51 17.25
C LEU A 132 7.17 -1.76 18.30
N VAL A 133 6.30 -0.85 17.86
CA VAL A 133 5.30 -0.21 18.72
C VAL A 133 3.94 -0.79 18.35
N MET A 134 3.25 -1.35 19.34
CA MET A 134 1.97 -2.03 19.15
C MET A 134 0.92 -1.45 20.09
N ASP A 135 -0.34 -1.40 19.65
CA ASP A 135 -1.46 -1.20 20.55
C ASP A 135 -1.69 -2.48 21.37
N PHE A 136 -1.55 -2.38 22.68
CA PHE A 136 -1.68 -3.53 23.57
C PHE A 136 -3.13 -4.06 23.62
N ALA A 137 -4.13 -3.19 23.43
CA ALA A 137 -5.53 -3.59 23.49
C ALA A 137 -5.96 -4.40 22.26
N THR A 138 -5.48 -4.02 21.07
CA THR A 138 -5.89 -4.63 19.80
C THR A 138 -4.84 -5.56 19.19
N SER A 139 -3.63 -5.60 19.76
CA SER A 139 -2.47 -6.33 19.20
C SER A 139 -2.09 -5.87 17.78
N LYS A 140 -2.49 -4.65 17.39
CA LYS A 140 -2.12 -4.06 16.10
C LYS A 140 -0.73 -3.43 16.19
N ALA A 141 0.10 -3.70 15.18
CA ALA A 141 1.35 -2.95 14.99
C ALA A 141 1.03 -1.53 14.52
N ILE A 142 1.50 -0.54 15.26
CA ILE A 142 1.32 0.89 14.93
C ILE A 142 2.52 1.37 14.12
N HIS A 143 3.73 1.03 14.57
CA HIS A 143 4.96 1.54 13.99
C HIS A 143 6.10 0.53 14.09
N VAL A 144 6.95 0.52 13.07
CA VAL A 144 8.16 -0.31 13.01
C VAL A 144 9.31 0.57 12.53
N CYS A 145 10.37 0.65 13.32
CA CYS A 145 11.57 1.38 12.94
C CYS A 145 12.82 0.54 13.17
N ARG A 146 13.92 0.93 12.52
CA ARG A 146 15.21 0.26 12.64
C ARG A 146 16.08 0.98 13.67
N GLY A 147 16.68 0.23 14.58
CA GLY A 147 17.53 0.78 15.65
C GLY A 147 17.03 0.45 17.05
N LYS A 148 17.69 1.03 18.06
CA LYS A 148 17.41 0.88 19.50
C LYS A 148 17.37 2.24 20.22
N ASP A 149 17.60 3.33 19.50
CA ASP A 149 17.98 4.60 20.10
C ASP A 149 16.77 5.49 20.38
N ALA A 150 16.91 6.50 21.25
CA ALA A 150 15.84 7.46 21.55
C ALA A 150 15.24 8.17 20.31
N LEU A 151 16.00 8.17 19.20
CA LEU A 151 15.57 8.62 17.88
C LEU A 151 14.35 7.84 17.31
N THR A 152 14.16 6.59 17.73
CA THR A 152 12.99 5.76 17.41
C THR A 152 11.67 6.38 17.91
N LEU A 153 11.69 7.00 19.09
CA LEU A 153 10.50 7.66 19.65
C LEU A 153 10.22 8.99 18.95
N SER A 154 11.24 9.67 18.42
CA SER A 154 11.03 10.85 17.58
C SER A 154 10.40 10.49 16.24
N THR A 155 10.84 9.42 15.56
CA THR A 155 10.20 9.00 14.31
C THR A 155 8.76 8.56 14.54
N PHE A 156 8.46 7.90 15.66
CA PHE A 156 7.08 7.60 16.04
C PHE A 156 6.23 8.87 16.24
N LYS A 157 6.73 9.87 16.97
CA LYS A 157 6.03 11.15 17.18
C LYS A 157 5.82 11.92 15.87
N GLU A 158 6.79 11.89 14.96
CA GLU A 158 6.69 12.54 13.64
C GLU A 158 5.66 11.85 12.74
N ASP A 159 5.62 10.52 12.77
CA ASP A 159 4.81 9.68 11.91
C ASP A 159 3.36 9.52 12.40
N HIS A 160 3.10 9.85 13.69
CA HIS A 160 1.80 9.70 14.34
C HIS A 160 1.45 10.89 15.27
N TYR A 161 1.33 12.09 14.71
CA TYR A 161 1.02 13.31 15.46
C TYR A 161 -0.35 13.29 16.17
N ASP A 162 -1.25 12.40 15.76
CA ASP A 162 -2.62 12.25 16.29
C ASP A 162 -2.71 11.30 17.50
N ILE A 163 -1.63 10.58 17.82
CA ILE A 163 -1.56 9.75 19.03
C ILE A 163 -1.21 10.66 20.23
N PRO A 164 -1.89 10.54 21.39
CA PRO A 164 -1.52 11.27 22.60
C PRO A 164 -0.02 11.10 22.88
N SER A 165 0.65 12.17 23.31
CA SER A 165 2.10 12.18 23.51
C SER A 165 2.54 10.93 24.29
N ILE A 166 3.66 10.30 23.89
CA ILE A 166 4.16 9.07 24.52
C ILE A 166 4.28 9.19 26.05
N GLU A 167 4.54 10.39 26.56
CA GLU A 167 4.59 10.74 27.99
C GLU A 167 3.23 10.61 28.73
N SER A 168 2.11 10.63 27.99
CA SER A 168 0.75 10.43 28.50
C SER A 168 0.27 8.97 28.39
N LEU A 169 0.97 8.14 27.63
CA LEU A 169 0.65 6.72 27.44
C LEU A 169 1.29 5.89 28.55
N LYS A 170 0.52 4.97 29.15
CA LYS A 170 1.08 4.01 30.10
C LYS A 170 1.91 3.01 29.32
N VAL A 171 3.24 3.03 29.50
CA VAL A 171 4.14 1.97 29.06
C VAL A 171 4.21 0.94 30.19
N PRO A 172 3.63 -0.26 30.04
CA PRO A 172 3.81 -1.31 31.04
C PRO A 172 5.26 -1.76 30.98
N THR A 173 6.06 -1.45 32.00
CA THR A 173 7.39 -2.03 32.17
C THR A 173 7.23 -3.49 32.58
N THR A 174 7.13 -4.39 31.62
CA THR A 174 7.30 -5.83 31.87
C THR A 174 8.79 -6.13 31.96
N HIS A 175 9.28 -6.27 33.19
CA HIS A 175 10.49 -7.05 33.44
C HIS A 175 10.20 -8.51 33.08
N MET A 176 10.50 -8.92 31.85
CA MET A 176 10.63 -10.34 31.52
C MET A 176 11.91 -10.86 32.18
N LYS A 177 11.73 -11.81 33.11
CA LYS A 177 12.80 -12.69 33.59
C LYS A 177 13.20 -13.69 32.52
#